data_AF-A0AB38EQ23-F1
#
_entry.id   AF-A0AB38EQ23-F1
#
_cell.length_a   1.000
_cell.length_b   1.000
_cell.length_c   1.000
_cell.angle_alpha   90.00
_cell.angle_beta   90.00
_cell.angle_gamma   90.00
#
_symmetry.space_group_name_H-M   'P 1'
#
loop_
_entity.id
_entity.type
_entity.pdbx_description
1 polymer ?
#
loop_
_entity_poly.entity_id
_entity_poly.type
_entity_poly.pdbx_seq_one_letter_code
_entity_poly.pdbx_strand_id
1 'polypeptide(L)'
;MLTQEQSVEIKVLARQGHGIKFIARELGISRNTVRKYLRKARSLPSDKVRPARPCKIDPFKDYLHERIEAARPHWIPATRCGR
;
A
#
# COMPACT_ATOMS: atom_id res chain seq x y z
N MET A 1 3.41 2.47 -8.53
CA MET A 1 2.52 3.30 -7.68
C MET A 1 2.15 4.54 -8.48
N LEU A 2 0.92 5.06 -8.37
CA LEU A 2 0.56 6.32 -9.03
C LEU A 2 1.18 7.48 -8.25
N THR A 3 1.88 8.39 -8.92
CA THR A 3 2.50 9.56 -8.25
C THR A 3 1.44 10.60 -7.88
N GLN A 4 1.80 11.49 -6.95
CA GLN A 4 0.93 12.58 -6.55
C GLN A 4 0.64 13.53 -7.72
N GLU A 5 1.62 13.77 -8.58
CA GLU A 5 1.51 14.56 -9.82
C GLU A 5 0.44 13.99 -10.77
N GLN A 6 0.52 12.69 -11.08
CA GLN A 6 -0.47 12.05 -11.97
C GLN A 6 -1.88 12.08 -11.37
N SER A 7 -2.01 12.08 -10.04
CA SER A 7 -3.31 12.23 -9.38
C SER A 7 -3.92 13.63 -9.55
N VAL A 8 -3.08 14.67 -9.66
CA VAL A 8 -3.49 16.05 -9.92
C VAL A 8 -3.88 16.22 -11.38
N GLU A 9 -3.08 15.70 -12.31
CA GLU A 9 -3.38 15.74 -13.75
C GLU A 9 -4.72 15.07 -14.08
N ILE A 10 -5.01 13.90 -13.51
CA ILE A 10 -6.31 13.24 -13.66
C ILE A 10 -7.47 14.18 -13.27
N LYS A 11 -7.32 14.94 -12.18
CA LYS A 11 -8.36 15.87 -11.69
C LYS A 11 -8.48 17.09 -12.58
N VAL A 12 -7.37 17.63 -13.06
CA VAL A 12 -7.35 18.79 -13.96
C VAL A 12 -8.03 18.45 -15.28
N LEU A 13 -7.64 17.34 -15.92
CA LEU A 13 -8.23 16.90 -17.18
C LEU A 13 -9.73 16.57 -17.05
N ALA A 14 -10.14 15.97 -15.93
CA ALA A 14 -11.56 15.73 -15.68
C ALA A 14 -12.34 17.03 -15.44
N ARG A 15 -11.75 18.04 -14.78
CA ARG A 15 -12.36 19.36 -14.60
C ARG A 15 -12.48 20.14 -15.91
N GLN A 16 -11.58 19.91 -16.87
CA GLN A 16 -11.65 20.42 -18.23
C GLN A 16 -12.71 19.70 -19.10
N GLY A 17 -13.36 18.65 -18.58
CA GLY A 17 -14.43 17.94 -19.28
C GLY A 17 -13.98 16.73 -20.10
N HIS A 18 -12.71 16.32 -20.01
CA HIS A 18 -12.23 15.15 -20.74
C HIS A 18 -12.81 13.84 -20.20
N GLY A 19 -13.16 12.94 -21.10
CA GLY A 19 -13.68 11.62 -20.76
C GLY A 19 -12.63 10.67 -20.18
N ILE A 20 -13.05 9.71 -19.36
CA ILE A 20 -12.15 8.74 -18.68
C ILE A 20 -11.24 7.99 -19.67
N LYS A 21 -11.74 7.64 -20.86
CA LYS A 21 -10.95 6.95 -21.89
C LYS A 21 -9.84 7.82 -22.47
N PHE A 22 -10.07 9.12 -22.59
CA PHE A 22 -9.09 10.08 -23.06
C PHE A 22 -7.95 10.22 -22.04
N ILE A 23 -8.30 10.50 -20.78
CA ILE A 23 -7.36 10.65 -19.66
C ILE A 23 -6.48 9.39 -19.50
N ALA A 24 -7.07 8.21 -19.67
CA ALA A 24 -6.35 6.94 -19.59
C ALA A 24 -5.30 6.78 -20.70
N ARG A 25 -5.60 7.25 -21.92
CA ARG A 25 -4.66 7.19 -23.05
C ARG A 25 -3.55 8.23 -22.90
N GLU A 26 -3.92 9.45 -22.51
CA GLU A 26 -3.01 10.57 -22.35
C GLU A 26 -1.93 10.29 -21.29
N LEU A 27 -2.36 9.82 -20.12
CA LEU A 27 -1.46 9.57 -19.00
C LEU A 27 -0.83 8.17 -19.01
N GLY A 28 -1.25 7.29 -19.93
CA GLY A 28 -0.81 5.89 -19.97
C GLY A 28 -1.32 5.05 -18.78
N ILE A 29 -2.40 5.46 -18.14
CA ILE A 29 -2.93 4.84 -16.91
C ILE A 29 -4.17 3.99 -17.23
N SER A 30 -4.35 2.87 -16.52
CA SER A 30 -5.58 2.08 -16.66
C SER A 30 -6.86 2.90 -16.40
N ARG A 31 -7.89 2.71 -17.23
CA ARG A 31 -9.24 3.30 -17.06
C ARG A 31 -9.82 3.07 -15.66
N ASN A 32 -9.47 1.95 -15.02
CA ASN A 32 -9.95 1.60 -13.68
C ASN A 32 -9.30 2.47 -12.61
N THR A 33 -8.01 2.80 -12.78
CA THR A 33 -7.29 3.73 -11.90
C THR A 33 -7.87 5.13 -12.05
N VAL A 34 -8.02 5.64 -13.27
CA VAL A 34 -8.63 6.96 -13.51
C VAL A 34 -10.02 7.04 -12.86
N ARG A 35 -10.88 6.03 -13.09
CA ARG A 35 -12.21 5.95 -12.46
C ARG A 35 -12.13 5.92 -10.92
N LYS A 36 -11.21 5.15 -10.34
CA LYS A 36 -11.00 5.06 -8.89
C LYS A 36 -10.59 6.42 -8.32
N TYR A 37 -9.69 7.13 -8.97
CA TYR A 37 -9.20 8.44 -8.52
C TYR A 37 -10.24 9.55 -8.67
N LEU A 38 -11.04 9.53 -9.74
CA LEU A 38 -12.15 10.48 -9.89
C LEU A 38 -13.28 10.23 -8.88
N ARG A 39 -13.60 8.97 -8.58
CA ARG A 39 -14.56 8.63 -7.50
C ARG A 39 -14.02 9.01 -6.12
N LYS A 40 -12.73 8.73 -5.88
CA LYS A 40 -12.03 9.13 -4.65
C LYS A 40 -11.78 10.64 -4.57
N ALA A 41 -11.88 11.43 -5.64
CA ALA A 41 -11.74 12.89 -5.49
C ALA A 41 -12.80 13.49 -4.54
N ARG A 42 -13.93 12.80 -4.31
CA ARG A 42 -14.94 13.15 -3.31
C ARG A 42 -14.56 12.74 -1.87
N SER A 43 -13.55 11.88 -1.68
CA SER A 43 -13.00 11.52 -0.36
C SER A 43 -11.47 11.59 -0.40
N LEU A 44 -10.90 12.56 0.32
CA LEU A 44 -9.44 12.75 0.49
C LEU A 44 -8.71 11.39 0.52
N PRO A 45 -7.56 11.23 -0.17
CA PRO A 45 -6.74 10.04 -0.05
C PRO A 45 -6.19 10.02 1.36
N SER A 46 -7.01 9.56 2.29
CA SER A 46 -6.54 9.09 3.57
C SER A 46 -5.83 7.81 3.20
N ASP A 47 -4.51 7.91 3.04
CA ASP A 47 -3.59 6.82 3.25
C ASP A 47 -3.81 6.37 4.71
N LYS A 48 -4.93 5.69 4.95
CA LYS A 48 -5.15 4.97 6.18
C LYS A 48 -4.12 3.87 6.11
N VAL A 49 -2.98 4.10 6.77
CA VAL A 49 -2.07 3.02 7.19
C VAL A 49 -2.99 1.97 7.76
N ARG A 50 -3.12 0.85 7.05
CA ARG A 50 -4.06 -0.19 7.43
C ARG A 50 -3.61 -0.62 8.83
N PRO A 51 -4.48 -0.56 9.85
CA PRO A 51 -4.08 -1.05 11.16
C PRO A 51 -3.60 -2.49 10.98
N ALA A 52 -2.44 -2.79 11.55
CA ALA A 52 -1.88 -4.13 11.52
C ALA A 52 -2.97 -5.07 12.04
N ARG A 53 -3.32 -6.07 11.22
CA ARG A 53 -4.35 -7.03 11.60
C ARG A 53 -3.78 -7.87 12.75
N PRO A 54 -4.58 -8.20 13.77
CA PRO A 54 -4.13 -9.14 14.78
C PRO A 54 -3.78 -10.46 14.10
N CYS A 55 -2.53 -10.90 14.28
CA CYS A 55 -2.01 -12.16 13.81
C CYS A 55 -2.10 -13.20 14.93
N LYS A 56 -2.25 -14.48 14.57
CA LYS A 56 -2.29 -15.60 15.54
C LYS A 56 -1.07 -15.65 16.47
N ILE A 57 0.05 -15.06 16.04
CA ILE A 57 1.32 -14.98 16.78
C ILE A 57 1.32 -13.85 17.82
N ASP A 58 0.45 -12.85 17.70
CA ASP A 58 0.48 -11.67 18.57
C ASP A 58 0.40 -12.00 20.07
N PRO A 59 -0.44 -12.94 20.52
CA PRO A 59 -0.49 -13.33 21.94
C PRO A 59 0.77 -14.02 22.46
N PHE A 60 1.63 -14.52 21.58
CA PHE A 60 2.81 -15.32 21.93
C PHE A 60 4.12 -14.58 21.75
N LYS A 61 4.08 -13.31 21.32
CA LYS A 61 5.29 -12.52 21.04
C LYS A 61 6.19 -12.40 22.26
N ASP A 62 5.63 -12.09 23.41
CA ASP A 62 6.39 -11.91 24.66
C ASP A 62 7.14 -13.19 25.03
N TYR A 63 6.43 -14.33 24.99
CA TYR A 63 7.03 -15.64 25.22
C TYR A 63 8.16 -15.96 24.22
N LEU A 64 8.00 -15.62 22.94
CA LEU A 64 9.05 -15.82 21.93
C LEU A 64 10.27 -14.94 22.20
N HIS A 65 10.08 -13.70 22.65
CA HIS A 65 11.16 -12.78 23.00
C HIS A 65 11.95 -13.28 24.22
N GLU A 66 11.28 -13.75 25.27
CA GLU A 66 11.92 -14.36 26.44
C GLU A 66 12.78 -15.57 26.04
N ARG A 67 12.26 -16.43 25.16
CA ARG A 67 13.00 -17.59 24.65
C ARG A 67 14.22 -17.21 23.80
N ILE A 68 14.11 -16.14 23.03
CA ILE A 68 15.20 -15.55 22.24
C ILE A 68 16.32 -15.06 23.15
N GLU A 69 15.97 -14.39 24.26
CA GLU A 69 16.93 -13.90 25.24
C GLU A 69 17.60 -15.05 26.00
N ALA A 70 16.82 -16.03 26.47
CA ALA A 70 17.33 -17.20 27.17
C ALA A 70 18.23 -18.10 26.30
N ALA A 71 18.06 -18.06 24.98
CA ALA A 71 18.88 -18.83 24.03
C ALA A 71 20.25 -18.18 23.75
N ARG A 72 20.55 -16.97 24.25
CA ARG A 72 21.87 -16.36 24.07
C ARG A 72 22.92 -17.09 24.93
N PRO A 73 24.12 -17.43 24.40
CA PRO A 73 24.67 -17.06 23.10
C PRO A 73 24.44 -18.08 21.96
N HIS A 74 23.82 -19.23 22.24
CA HIS A 74 23.52 -20.28 21.26
C HIS A 74 22.29 -19.93 20.39
N TRP A 75 22.37 -18.77 19.73
CA TRP A 75 21.39 -18.33 18.75
C TRP A 75 21.45 -19.24 17.52
N ILE A 76 20.40 -20.02 17.27
CA ILE A 76 20.26 -20.78 16.03
C ILE A 76 19.99 -19.75 14.92
N PRO A 77 20.93 -19.54 13.97
CA PRO A 77 20.69 -18.61 12.88
C PRO A 77 19.45 -19.08 12.13
N ALA A 78 18.56 -18.15 11.76
CA ALA A 78 17.50 -18.47 10.82
C ALA A 78 18.17 -19.09 9.58
N THR A 79 17.81 -20.33 9.26
CA THR A 79 18.31 -21.02 8.08
C THR A 79 18.00 -20.12 6.89
N ARG A 80 19.06 -19.57 6.30
CA ARG A 80 18.97 -18.73 5.12
C ARG A 80 18.39 -19.62 4.02
N CYS A 81 17.08 -19.55 3.80
CA CYS A 81 16.46 -20.21 2.66
C CYS A 81 17.04 -19.51 1.42
N GLY A 82 18.02 -20.18 0.80
CA GLY A 82 18.63 -19.75 -0.45
C GLY A 82 17.55 -19.58 -1.51
N ARG A 83 17.77 -18.58 -2.37
CA ARG A 83 16.86 -18.13 -3.42
C ARG A 83 16.44 -19.25 -4.36
#